data_AF-A0A7Y8VRC4-F1
#
_entry.id   AF-A0A7Y8VRC4-F1
#
_cell.length_a   1.000
_cell.length_b   1.000
_cell.length_c   1.000
_cell.angle_alpha   90.00
_cell.angle_beta   90.00
_cell.angle_gamma   90.00
#
_symmetry.space_group_name_H-M   'P 1'
#
loop_
_entity.id
_entity.type
_entity.pdbx_description
1 polymer ?
#
loop_
_entity_poly.entity_id
_entity_poly.type
_entity_poly.pdbx_seq_one_letter_code
_entity_poly.pdbx_strand_id
1 'polypeptide(L)'
;MNVKEKRVELIELFYDLIYVYAISRLTLLIEEPVRGIIPMAGFLRYIVICFVILQAWLYLTNYVNRYGRWKWYEYALTAVNMTATVYMTNTISAQWNEMSLTFNLAMLVMLLCVAALYYIQTRLKRQDIGAAKNSLIILAVDCLLYFAAFLASCFSADRAVIWLDTIAVLVGAFLPFFIRGKFNISIISFPHLVERFELITIITFGEGVVGMTDFFDAKIFSLRPILVFAVILVLFGCYVTQIYYLCNHHRTDRALRLMFSHYFIVISVNLITVGFKFLDNREAGRMFTMVLMTAALILFFASVFANSVYYHDRFSLTVVDVALSVGSLVTGAAAAYMFRNSIYGFLIGILVAVSGNFGMLIYKYKDGAVHNEEF
;
A
#
# COMPACT_ATOMS: atom_id res chain seq x y z
N MET A 1 -21.22 3.67 -21.15
CA MET A 1 -21.79 3.18 -19.87
C MET A 1 -21.52 4.24 -18.82
N ASN A 2 -22.54 4.79 -18.15
CA ASN A 2 -22.32 5.78 -17.09
C ASN A 2 -21.70 5.11 -15.86
N VAL A 3 -20.61 5.69 -15.37
CA VAL A 3 -19.95 5.29 -14.13
C VAL A 3 -20.87 5.62 -12.97
N LYS A 4 -21.06 4.68 -12.03
CA LYS A 4 -21.77 4.96 -10.79
C LYS A 4 -20.83 5.70 -9.84
N GLU A 5 -20.95 7.02 -9.77
CA GLU A 5 -20.24 7.81 -8.77
C GLU A 5 -20.76 7.44 -7.38
N LYS A 6 -19.84 7.01 -6.51
CA LYS A 6 -20.07 6.73 -5.10
C LYS A 6 -19.04 7.55 -4.35
N ARG A 7 -19.49 8.34 -3.35
CA ARG A 7 -18.58 9.09 -2.49
C ARG A 7 -18.06 8.20 -1.37
N VAL A 8 -16.86 8.49 -0.88
CA VAL A 8 -16.30 7.84 0.29
C VAL A 8 -17.01 8.35 1.56
N GLU A 9 -17.39 7.43 2.44
CA GLU A 9 -18.02 7.72 3.72
C GLU A 9 -17.00 7.83 4.86
N LEU A 10 -17.32 8.52 5.95
CA LEU A 10 -16.36 8.71 7.07
C LEU A 10 -15.88 7.40 7.71
N ILE A 11 -16.74 6.39 7.76
CA ILE A 11 -16.39 5.05 8.27
C ILE A 11 -15.36 4.33 7.38
N GLU A 12 -15.37 4.64 6.08
CA GLU A 12 -14.38 4.14 5.13
C GLU A 12 -13.00 4.74 5.39
N LEU A 13 -12.95 6.04 5.67
CA LEU A 13 -11.73 6.73 6.07
C LEU A 13 -11.19 6.19 7.41
N PHE A 14 -12.06 5.97 8.39
CA PHE A 14 -11.67 5.39 9.68
C PHE A 14 -11.12 3.97 9.51
N TYR A 15 -11.69 3.19 8.60
CA TYR A 15 -11.17 1.87 8.24
C TYR A 15 -9.74 1.95 7.66
N ASP A 16 -9.52 2.86 6.71
CA ASP A 16 -8.20 3.05 6.09
C ASP A 16 -7.14 3.42 7.13
N LEU A 17 -7.49 4.27 8.10
CA LEU A 17 -6.59 4.67 9.18
C LEU A 17 -6.12 3.48 10.03
N ILE A 18 -7.00 2.53 10.36
CA ILE A 18 -6.63 1.33 11.13
C ILE A 18 -5.62 0.47 10.37
N TYR A 19 -5.74 0.38 9.05
CA TYR A 19 -4.81 -0.37 8.22
C TYR A 19 -3.47 0.35 8.03
N VAL A 20 -3.46 1.68 7.93
CA VAL A 20 -2.18 2.42 7.96
C VAL A 20 -1.49 2.28 9.31
N TYR A 21 -2.23 2.34 10.42
CA TYR A 21 -1.70 2.02 11.74
C TYR A 21 -1.09 0.61 11.78
N ALA A 22 -1.77 -0.39 11.19
CA ALA A 22 -1.28 -1.75 11.10
C ALA A 22 0.06 -1.86 10.37
N ILE A 23 0.19 -1.15 9.24
CA ILE A 23 1.43 -1.10 8.45
C ILE A 23 2.52 -0.31 9.20
N SER A 24 2.18 0.80 9.86
CA SER A 24 3.13 1.57 10.68
C SER A 24 3.75 0.70 11.77
N ARG A 25 2.93 -0.08 12.49
CA ARG A 25 3.43 -0.98 13.54
C ARG A 25 4.43 -2.00 12.99
N LEU A 26 4.28 -2.48 11.76
CA LEU A 26 5.28 -3.34 11.13
C LEU A 26 6.64 -2.66 10.97
N THR A 27 6.67 -1.36 10.64
CA THR A 27 7.95 -0.64 10.49
C THR A 27 8.74 -0.57 11.79
N LEU A 28 8.06 -0.63 12.94
CA LEU A 28 8.69 -0.70 14.26
C LEU A 28 9.23 -2.10 14.60
N LEU A 29 8.73 -3.13 13.92
CA LEU A 29 9.13 -4.52 14.11
C LEU A 29 10.23 -4.97 13.14
N ILE A 30 10.71 -4.07 12.28
CA ILE A 30 11.90 -4.34 11.47
C ILE A 30 13.07 -4.51 12.43
N GLU A 31 13.65 -5.72 12.45
CA GLU A 31 14.77 -6.09 13.30
C GLU A 31 15.87 -5.02 13.27
N GLU A 32 16.42 -4.69 14.45
CA GLU A 32 17.56 -3.79 14.54
C GLU A 32 18.69 -4.29 13.64
N PRO A 33 19.41 -3.39 12.92
CA PRO A 33 20.44 -3.79 11.97
C PRO A 33 21.56 -4.64 12.61
N VAL A 34 21.54 -5.96 12.43
CA VAL A 34 22.62 -6.83 12.89
C VAL A 34 23.83 -6.66 11.97
N ARG A 35 24.94 -6.15 12.50
CA ARG A 35 26.14 -5.75 11.70
C ARG A 35 25.82 -4.72 10.62
N GLY A 36 24.84 -3.86 10.88
CA GLY A 36 24.46 -2.75 10.00
C GLY A 36 23.63 -3.13 8.77
N ILE A 37 23.06 -4.33 8.71
CA ILE A 37 22.20 -4.80 7.62
C ILE A 37 20.97 -5.51 8.23
N ILE A 38 19.78 -5.36 7.63
CA ILE A 38 18.64 -6.21 8.00
C ILE A 38 18.87 -7.62 7.41
N PRO A 39 18.77 -8.70 8.20
CA PRO A 39 18.76 -10.06 7.66
C PRO A 39 17.71 -10.23 6.54
N MET A 40 18.10 -10.82 5.42
CA MET A 40 17.21 -10.95 4.25
C MET A 40 15.89 -11.66 4.58
N ALA A 41 15.91 -12.63 5.49
CA ALA A 41 14.70 -13.32 5.96
C ALA A 41 13.74 -12.36 6.68
N GLY A 42 14.26 -11.48 7.55
CA GLY A 42 13.47 -10.46 8.24
C GLY A 42 12.88 -9.42 7.27
N PHE A 43 13.67 -9.00 6.28
CA PHE A 43 13.19 -8.09 5.22
C PHE A 43 12.06 -8.72 4.37
N LEU A 44 12.23 -9.95 3.91
CA LEU A 44 11.19 -10.65 3.14
C LEU A 44 9.92 -10.85 3.97
N ARG A 45 10.06 -11.20 5.25
CA ARG A 45 8.93 -11.30 6.17
C ARG A 45 8.18 -9.98 6.29
N TYR A 46 8.89 -8.86 6.45
CA TYR A 46 8.27 -7.53 6.48
C TYR A 46 7.43 -7.28 5.22
N ILE A 47 7.99 -7.54 4.04
CA ILE A 47 7.27 -7.36 2.76
C ILE A 47 6.02 -8.25 2.68
N VAL A 48 6.15 -9.52 3.06
CA VAL A 48 5.02 -10.47 3.06
C VAL A 48 3.93 -10.00 4.01
N ILE A 49 4.24 -9.62 5.24
CA ILE A 49 3.20 -9.19 6.21
C ILE A 49 2.54 -7.87 5.76
N CYS A 50 3.31 -6.90 5.25
CA CYS A 50 2.74 -5.69 4.64
C CYS A 50 1.74 -6.04 3.53
N PHE A 51 2.11 -6.97 2.66
CA PHE A 51 1.25 -7.44 1.58
C PHE A 51 -0.03 -8.10 2.12
N VAL A 52 0.07 -8.94 3.17
CA VAL A 52 -1.09 -9.58 3.81
C VAL A 52 -2.06 -8.55 4.40
N ILE A 53 -1.53 -7.54 5.10
CA ILE A 53 -2.36 -6.47 5.67
C ILE A 53 -3.09 -5.71 4.57
N LEU A 54 -2.40 -5.34 3.50
CA LEU A 54 -3.00 -4.66 2.34
C LEU A 54 -4.02 -5.54 1.61
N GLN A 55 -3.79 -6.86 1.54
CA GLN A 55 -4.72 -7.84 1.00
C GLN A 55 -5.99 -7.94 1.83
N ALA A 56 -5.86 -8.03 3.16
CA ALA A 56 -6.98 -8.05 4.09
C ALA A 56 -7.85 -6.79 3.96
N TRP A 57 -7.22 -5.61 3.89
CA TRP A 57 -7.88 -4.34 3.63
C TRP A 57 -8.70 -4.36 2.35
N LEU A 58 -8.10 -4.89 1.27
CA LEU A 58 -8.69 -4.86 -0.06
C LEU A 58 -9.96 -5.70 -0.15
N TYR A 59 -10.11 -6.77 0.63
CA TYR A 59 -11.32 -7.59 0.63
C TYR A 59 -12.57 -6.79 1.01
N LEU A 60 -12.51 -6.03 2.11
CA LEU A 60 -13.64 -5.19 2.53
C LEU A 60 -13.81 -4.00 1.59
N THR A 61 -12.72 -3.34 1.20
CA THR A 61 -12.76 -2.20 0.26
C THR A 61 -13.43 -2.59 -1.06
N ASN A 62 -13.13 -3.77 -1.60
CA ASN A 62 -13.79 -4.28 -2.80
C ASN A 62 -15.28 -4.57 -2.60
N TYR A 63 -15.67 -5.10 -1.43
CA TYR A 63 -17.09 -5.28 -1.11
C TYR A 63 -17.81 -3.92 -1.07
N VAL A 64 -17.27 -2.97 -0.31
CA VAL A 64 -17.83 -1.63 -0.11
C VAL A 64 -17.91 -0.85 -1.43
N ASN A 65 -16.92 -0.99 -2.31
CA ASN A 65 -16.93 -0.38 -3.62
C ASN A 65 -18.09 -0.90 -4.50
N ARG A 66 -18.31 -2.22 -4.51
CA ARG A 66 -19.32 -2.86 -5.36
C ARG A 66 -20.74 -2.75 -4.81
N TYR A 67 -20.90 -2.86 -3.49
CA TYR A 67 -22.19 -3.08 -2.84
C TYR A 67 -22.48 -2.16 -1.65
N GLY A 68 -21.49 -1.45 -1.10
CA GLY A 68 -21.63 -0.70 0.14
C GLY A 68 -22.75 0.33 0.10
N ARG A 69 -23.67 0.24 1.07
CA ARG A 69 -24.76 1.21 1.28
C ARG A 69 -24.85 1.69 2.73
N TRP A 70 -23.92 1.24 3.57
CA TRP A 70 -23.82 1.53 4.99
C TRP A 70 -25.13 1.32 5.75
N LYS A 71 -25.72 0.13 5.61
CA LYS A 71 -26.81 -0.30 6.49
C LYS A 71 -26.26 -0.74 7.85
N TRP A 72 -27.14 -0.87 8.86
CA TRP A 72 -26.75 -1.24 10.23
C TRP A 72 -25.87 -2.50 10.30
N TYR A 73 -26.14 -3.52 9.49
CA TYR A 73 -25.34 -4.76 9.47
C TYR A 73 -23.97 -4.57 8.83
N GLU A 74 -23.83 -3.63 7.89
CA GLU A 74 -22.54 -3.30 7.29
C GLU A 74 -21.66 -2.56 8.29
N TYR A 75 -22.24 -1.62 9.05
CA TYR A 75 -21.57 -0.99 10.18
C TYR A 75 -21.14 -2.01 11.24
N ALA A 76 -22.04 -2.91 11.66
CA ALA A 76 -21.75 -3.90 12.69
C ALA A 76 -20.63 -4.86 12.25
N LEU A 77 -20.72 -5.45 11.05
CA LEU A 77 -19.70 -6.37 10.55
C LEU A 77 -18.36 -5.67 10.28
N THR A 78 -18.40 -4.42 9.82
CA THR A 78 -17.18 -3.62 9.64
C THR A 78 -16.53 -3.31 10.98
N ALA A 79 -17.30 -2.99 12.02
CA ALA A 79 -16.75 -2.76 13.36
C ALA A 79 -16.07 -4.02 13.92
N VAL A 80 -16.67 -5.20 13.76
CA VAL A 80 -16.05 -6.48 14.15
C VAL A 80 -14.76 -6.73 13.35
N ASN A 81 -14.77 -6.48 12.04
CA ASN A 81 -13.59 -6.61 11.18
C ASN A 81 -12.46 -5.66 11.62
N MET A 82 -12.78 -4.40 11.94
CA MET A 82 -11.83 -3.41 12.47
C MET A 82 -11.25 -3.86 13.81
N THR A 83 -12.08 -4.34 14.73
CA THR A 83 -11.59 -4.88 16.02
C THR A 83 -10.61 -6.03 15.78
N ALA A 84 -10.96 -7.00 14.92
CA ALA A 84 -10.07 -8.09 14.57
C ALA A 84 -8.75 -7.59 13.93
N THR A 85 -8.80 -6.54 13.10
CA THR A 85 -7.59 -5.92 12.53
C THR A 85 -6.65 -5.38 13.61
N VAL A 86 -7.19 -4.74 14.66
CA VAL A 86 -6.40 -4.21 15.79
C VAL A 86 -5.75 -5.35 16.57
N TYR A 87 -6.46 -6.45 16.82
CA TYR A 87 -5.90 -7.64 17.48
C TYR A 87 -4.80 -8.28 16.65
N MET A 88 -5.04 -8.48 15.34
CA MET A 88 -4.03 -8.99 14.41
C MET A 88 -2.75 -8.15 14.49
N THR A 89 -2.90 -6.83 14.37
CA THR A 89 -1.78 -5.86 14.38
C THR A 89 -0.96 -5.92 15.66
N ASN A 90 -1.62 -5.98 16.81
CA ASN A 90 -0.93 -5.97 18.10
C ASN A 90 -0.33 -7.32 18.49
N THR A 91 -0.60 -8.38 17.72
CA THR A 91 0.00 -9.70 17.92
C THR A 91 1.20 -9.94 16.98
N ILE A 92 1.49 -9.01 16.07
CA ILE A 92 2.62 -9.19 15.16
C ILE A 92 3.92 -9.15 15.97
N SER A 93 4.64 -10.27 15.93
CA SER A 93 5.93 -10.47 16.64
C SER A 93 6.99 -10.94 15.65
N ALA A 94 8.27 -10.85 16.03
CA ALA A 94 9.38 -11.51 15.34
C ALA A 94 9.36 -13.03 15.54
N GLN A 95 8.68 -13.54 16.56
CA GLN A 95 8.54 -14.98 16.79
C GLN A 95 7.19 -15.46 16.24
N TRP A 96 7.22 -16.45 15.33
CA TRP A 96 6.01 -16.95 14.67
C TRP A 96 5.06 -17.63 15.67
N ASN A 97 5.62 -18.38 16.61
CA ASN A 97 4.86 -19.17 17.58
C ASN A 97 4.03 -18.28 18.52
N GLU A 98 4.57 -17.12 18.91
CA GLU A 98 3.86 -16.14 19.75
C GLU A 98 2.70 -15.46 19.02
N MET A 99 2.80 -15.33 17.70
CA MET A 99 1.83 -14.60 16.88
C MET A 99 0.71 -15.50 16.31
N SER A 100 1.05 -16.72 15.91
CA SER A 100 0.24 -17.50 14.96
C SER A 100 -1.21 -17.72 15.38
N LEU A 101 -1.47 -18.06 16.65
CA LEU A 101 -2.81 -18.37 17.13
C LEU A 101 -3.76 -17.16 16.99
N THR A 102 -3.38 -16.03 17.58
CA THR A 102 -4.21 -14.82 17.57
C THR A 102 -4.25 -14.20 16.19
N PHE A 103 -3.15 -14.25 15.44
CA PHE A 103 -3.10 -13.76 14.06
C PHE A 103 -4.07 -14.53 13.16
N ASN A 104 -4.03 -15.86 13.19
CA ASN A 104 -4.88 -16.71 12.36
C ASN A 104 -6.35 -16.61 12.75
N LEU A 105 -6.66 -16.50 14.04
CA LEU A 105 -8.03 -16.24 14.50
C LEU A 105 -8.54 -14.87 14.02
N ALA A 106 -7.72 -13.82 14.15
CA ALA A 106 -8.10 -12.49 13.72
C ALA A 106 -8.31 -12.42 12.19
N MET A 107 -7.40 -13.00 11.41
CA MET A 107 -7.55 -13.14 9.95
C MET A 107 -8.83 -13.88 9.58
N LEU A 108 -9.12 -15.01 10.24
CA LEU A 108 -10.34 -15.78 10.02
C LEU A 108 -11.59 -14.94 10.31
N VAL A 109 -11.64 -14.24 11.44
CA VAL A 109 -12.78 -13.37 11.80
C VAL A 109 -12.97 -12.27 10.76
N MET A 110 -11.90 -11.60 10.33
CA MET A 110 -11.98 -10.57 9.29
C MET A 110 -12.55 -11.11 7.98
N LEU A 111 -12.04 -12.26 7.51
CA LEU A 111 -12.50 -12.89 6.28
C LEU A 111 -13.96 -13.36 6.40
N LEU A 112 -14.36 -13.91 7.54
CA LEU A 112 -15.75 -14.30 7.81
C LEU A 112 -16.70 -13.11 7.81
N CYS A 113 -16.30 -11.94 8.34
CA CYS A 113 -17.10 -10.72 8.25
C CYS A 113 -17.35 -10.32 6.79
N VAL A 114 -16.30 -10.34 5.95
CA VAL A 114 -16.44 -10.03 4.52
C VAL A 114 -17.27 -11.09 3.79
N ALA A 115 -17.08 -12.37 4.11
CA ALA A 115 -17.87 -13.46 3.55
C ALA A 115 -19.36 -13.33 3.94
N ALA A 116 -19.66 -12.98 5.19
CA ALA A 116 -21.03 -12.71 5.64
C ALA A 116 -21.67 -11.56 4.85
N LEU A 117 -20.93 -10.48 4.60
CA LEU A 117 -21.39 -9.36 3.79
C LEU A 117 -21.75 -9.77 2.36
N TYR A 118 -20.86 -10.50 1.67
CA TYR A 118 -21.17 -11.03 0.34
C TYR A 118 -22.33 -12.02 0.35
N TYR A 119 -22.44 -12.87 1.38
CA TYR A 119 -23.55 -13.82 1.53
C TYR A 119 -24.90 -13.11 1.69
N ILE A 120 -24.98 -12.10 2.57
CA ILE A 120 -26.18 -11.26 2.72
C ILE A 120 -26.56 -10.63 1.38
N GLN A 121 -25.57 -10.14 0.63
CA GLN A 121 -25.82 -9.56 -0.68
C GLN A 121 -26.39 -10.57 -1.69
N THR A 122 -25.92 -11.83 -1.69
CA THR A 122 -26.51 -12.88 -2.54
C THR A 122 -27.96 -13.19 -2.16
N ARG A 123 -28.32 -13.09 -0.87
CA ARG A 123 -29.69 -13.31 -0.39
C ARG A 123 -30.63 -12.17 -0.75
N LEU A 124 -30.15 -10.93 -0.75
CA LEU A 124 -30.95 -9.76 -1.10
C LEU A 124 -31.29 -9.70 -2.60
N LYS A 125 -30.53 -10.39 -3.48
CA LYS A 125 -30.73 -10.48 -4.94
C LYS A 125 -30.83 -9.13 -5.68
N ARG A 126 -30.24 -8.06 -5.15
CA ARG A 126 -30.43 -6.69 -5.68
C ARG A 126 -29.43 -6.23 -6.74
N GLN A 127 -28.18 -6.70 -6.69
CA GLN A 127 -27.11 -6.29 -7.61
C GLN A 127 -26.20 -7.49 -7.91
N ASP A 128 -25.78 -7.61 -9.18
CA ASP A 128 -24.96 -8.67 -9.78
C ASP A 128 -24.53 -9.80 -8.83
N ILE A 129 -25.37 -10.83 -8.74
CA ILE A 129 -25.19 -11.98 -7.85
C ILE A 129 -23.97 -12.80 -8.28
N GLY A 130 -23.59 -12.75 -9.56
CA GLY A 130 -22.44 -13.49 -10.10
C GLY A 130 -21.15 -13.05 -9.44
N ALA A 131 -20.89 -11.74 -9.39
CA ALA A 131 -19.69 -11.20 -8.75
C ALA A 131 -19.61 -11.57 -7.26
N ALA A 132 -20.73 -11.47 -6.53
CA ALA A 132 -20.78 -11.82 -5.11
C ALA A 132 -20.50 -13.32 -4.86
N LYS A 133 -21.05 -14.21 -5.69
CA LYS A 133 -20.78 -15.66 -5.60
C LYS A 133 -19.31 -15.98 -5.86
N ASN A 134 -18.68 -15.34 -6.85
CA ASN A 134 -17.25 -15.55 -7.11
C ASN A 134 -16.39 -15.10 -5.93
N SER A 135 -16.68 -13.91 -5.37
CA SER A 135 -16.00 -13.43 -4.17
C SER A 135 -16.19 -14.38 -2.98
N LEU A 136 -17.38 -14.97 -2.81
CA LEU A 136 -17.63 -15.97 -1.77
C LEU A 136 -16.81 -17.23 -1.94
N ILE A 137 -16.63 -17.74 -3.17
CA ILE A 137 -15.80 -18.92 -3.42
C ILE A 137 -14.35 -18.64 -3.02
N ILE A 138 -13.81 -17.49 -3.44
CA ILE A 138 -12.44 -17.06 -3.09
C ILE A 138 -12.30 -16.98 -1.57
N LEU A 139 -13.20 -16.26 -0.91
CA LEU A 139 -13.17 -16.08 0.55
C LEU A 139 -13.37 -17.39 1.32
N ALA A 140 -14.18 -18.32 0.80
CA ALA A 140 -14.39 -19.62 1.43
C ALA A 140 -13.11 -20.47 1.43
N VAL A 141 -12.34 -20.44 0.33
CA VAL A 141 -11.04 -21.12 0.26
C VAL A 141 -10.07 -20.50 1.27
N ASP A 142 -9.96 -19.17 1.31
CA ASP A 142 -9.08 -18.48 2.26
C ASP A 142 -9.49 -18.74 3.71
N CYS A 143 -10.80 -18.68 4.02
CA CYS A 143 -11.31 -18.99 5.35
C CYS A 143 -10.98 -20.43 5.76
N LEU A 144 -11.07 -21.40 4.85
CA LEU A 144 -10.73 -22.78 5.13
C LEU A 144 -9.23 -22.93 5.45
N LEU A 145 -8.37 -22.24 4.71
CA LEU A 145 -6.93 -22.26 4.93
C LEU A 145 -6.55 -21.63 6.27
N TYR A 146 -7.09 -20.44 6.60
CA TYR A 146 -6.84 -19.80 7.90
C TYR A 146 -7.48 -20.56 9.07
N PHE A 147 -8.62 -21.22 8.86
CA PHE A 147 -9.21 -22.11 9.87
C PHE A 147 -8.31 -23.33 10.13
N ALA A 148 -7.78 -23.95 9.07
CA ALA A 148 -6.81 -25.04 9.21
C ALA A 148 -5.53 -24.57 9.91
N ALA A 149 -5.02 -23.39 9.57
CA ALA A 149 -3.85 -22.80 10.21
C ALA A 149 -4.10 -22.49 11.70
N PHE A 150 -5.28 -21.96 12.03
CA PHE A 150 -5.70 -21.75 13.41
C PHE A 150 -5.77 -23.06 14.21
N LEU A 151 -6.37 -24.11 13.64
CA LEU A 151 -6.40 -25.43 14.29
C LEU A 151 -4.98 -25.99 14.49
N ALA A 152 -4.11 -25.86 13.48
CA ALA A 152 -2.71 -26.28 13.60
C ALA A 152 -1.97 -25.49 14.71
N SER A 153 -2.25 -24.20 14.87
CA SER A 153 -1.72 -23.38 15.97
C SER A 153 -2.22 -23.89 17.33
N CYS A 154 -3.49 -24.27 17.47
CA CYS A 154 -4.02 -24.86 18.71
C CYS A 154 -3.31 -26.15 19.11
N PHE A 155 -2.85 -26.96 18.15
CA PHE A 155 -2.10 -28.19 18.39
C PHE A 155 -0.58 -27.99 18.43
N SER A 156 -0.08 -26.75 18.42
CA SER A 156 1.36 -26.43 18.41
C SER A 156 2.13 -27.12 17.26
N ALA A 157 1.49 -27.26 16.09
CA ALA A 157 2.08 -27.88 14.92
C ALA A 157 2.84 -26.84 14.06
N ASP A 158 3.90 -26.24 14.62
CA ASP A 158 4.60 -25.05 14.07
C ASP A 158 4.89 -25.12 12.56
N ARG A 159 5.43 -26.26 12.09
CA ARG A 159 5.75 -26.44 10.67
C ARG A 159 4.49 -26.39 9.78
N ALA A 160 3.40 -26.99 10.23
CA ALA A 160 2.14 -27.00 9.46
C ALA A 160 1.53 -25.59 9.40
N VAL A 161 1.60 -24.83 10.50
CA VAL A 161 1.11 -23.44 10.58
C VAL A 161 1.81 -22.57 9.52
N ILE A 162 3.15 -22.59 9.47
CA ILE A 162 3.91 -21.77 8.51
C ILE A 162 3.53 -22.10 7.07
N TRP A 163 3.40 -23.38 6.72
CA TRP A 163 3.01 -23.79 5.37
C TRP A 163 1.58 -23.39 5.04
N LEU A 164 0.64 -23.60 5.95
CA LEU A 164 -0.77 -23.23 5.76
C LEU A 164 -0.93 -21.73 5.59
N ASP A 165 -0.27 -20.92 6.42
CA ASP A 165 -0.31 -19.47 6.33
C ASP A 165 0.33 -18.99 5.02
N THR A 166 1.48 -19.55 4.63
CA THR A 166 2.12 -19.23 3.35
C THR A 166 1.19 -19.53 2.16
N ILE A 167 0.52 -20.69 2.18
CA ILE A 167 -0.45 -21.06 1.15
C ILE A 167 -1.66 -20.13 1.19
N ALA A 168 -2.19 -19.79 2.38
CA ALA A 168 -3.33 -18.88 2.55
C ALA A 168 -3.03 -17.50 1.94
N VAL A 169 -1.83 -16.96 2.17
CA VAL A 169 -1.40 -15.68 1.61
C VAL A 169 -1.30 -15.74 0.09
N LEU A 170 -0.65 -16.78 -0.46
CA LEU A 170 -0.51 -16.94 -1.92
C LEU A 170 -1.86 -17.14 -2.60
N VAL A 171 -2.72 -17.97 -2.02
CA VAL A 171 -4.06 -18.23 -2.54
C VAL A 171 -4.89 -16.95 -2.48
N GLY A 172 -4.96 -16.26 -1.34
CA GLY A 172 -5.75 -15.02 -1.24
C GLY A 172 -5.29 -13.92 -2.20
N ALA A 173 -3.97 -13.77 -2.37
CA ALA A 173 -3.39 -12.80 -3.30
C ALA A 173 -3.71 -13.10 -4.77
N PHE A 174 -3.57 -14.37 -5.18
CA PHE A 174 -3.53 -14.73 -6.60
C PHE A 174 -4.80 -15.42 -7.11
N LEU A 175 -5.60 -16.04 -6.25
CA LEU A 175 -6.84 -16.72 -6.63
C LEU A 175 -7.85 -15.81 -7.37
N PRO A 176 -8.02 -14.51 -7.02
CA PRO A 176 -8.86 -13.60 -7.78
C PRO A 176 -8.46 -13.45 -9.26
N PHE A 177 -7.20 -13.71 -9.63
CA PHE A 177 -6.74 -13.65 -11.02
C PHE A 177 -7.18 -14.85 -11.86
N PHE A 178 -7.31 -16.01 -11.23
CA PHE A 178 -7.69 -17.26 -11.89
C PHE A 178 -9.21 -17.41 -11.93
N ILE A 179 -9.92 -17.02 -10.86
CA ILE A 179 -11.38 -17.03 -10.79
C ILE A 179 -11.91 -15.71 -11.39
N ARG A 180 -11.69 -15.51 -12.69
CA ARG A 180 -12.31 -14.41 -13.46
C ARG A 180 -13.76 -14.77 -13.77
N GLY A 181 -14.61 -14.73 -12.76
CA GLY A 181 -16.02 -14.94 -13.01
C GLY A 181 -16.61 -13.85 -13.92
N LYS A 182 -17.62 -14.22 -14.71
CA LYS A 182 -18.31 -13.29 -15.62
C LYS A 182 -19.25 -12.42 -14.79
N PHE A 183 -18.91 -11.15 -14.62
CA PHE A 183 -19.77 -10.15 -14.01
C PHE A 183 -19.63 -8.81 -14.73
N ASN A 184 -20.63 -7.95 -14.57
CA ASN A 184 -20.63 -6.65 -15.22
C ASN A 184 -19.61 -5.72 -14.55
N ILE A 185 -18.60 -5.28 -15.30
CA ILE A 185 -17.54 -4.39 -14.81
C ILE A 185 -18.13 -3.07 -14.27
N SER A 186 -19.30 -2.64 -14.75
CA SER A 186 -19.98 -1.43 -14.28
C SER A 186 -20.41 -1.49 -12.81
N ILE A 187 -20.32 -2.64 -12.14
CA ILE A 187 -20.53 -2.73 -10.69
C ILE A 187 -19.39 -2.13 -9.88
N ILE A 188 -18.19 -2.07 -10.47
CA ILE A 188 -17.01 -1.45 -9.85
C ILE A 188 -17.10 0.05 -10.12
N SER A 189 -17.06 0.85 -9.06
CA SER A 189 -16.93 2.29 -9.18
C SER A 189 -15.44 2.64 -9.18
N PHE A 190 -14.88 2.91 -10.35
CA PHE A 190 -13.47 3.31 -10.47
C PHE A 190 -13.14 4.59 -9.69
N PRO A 191 -13.92 5.70 -9.76
CA PRO A 191 -13.62 6.91 -9.00
C PRO A 191 -13.54 6.64 -7.49
N HIS A 192 -14.54 5.94 -6.94
CA HIS A 192 -14.56 5.57 -5.53
C HIS A 192 -13.38 4.69 -5.13
N LEU A 193 -12.95 3.78 -6.01
CA LEU A 193 -11.83 2.90 -5.70
C LEU A 193 -10.52 3.70 -5.68
N VAL A 194 -10.30 4.56 -6.68
CA VAL A 194 -9.15 5.46 -6.72
C VAL A 194 -9.13 6.35 -5.48
N GLU A 195 -10.27 6.94 -5.08
CA GLU A 195 -10.36 7.77 -3.88
C GLU A 195 -9.91 7.02 -2.61
N ARG A 196 -10.34 5.76 -2.42
CA ARG A 196 -9.87 4.92 -1.30
C ARG A 196 -8.36 4.64 -1.35
N PHE A 197 -7.80 4.42 -2.53
CA PHE A 197 -6.36 4.22 -2.71
C PHE A 197 -5.55 5.50 -2.51
N GLU A 198 -6.09 6.65 -2.92
CA GLU A 198 -5.52 7.96 -2.63
C GLU A 198 -5.52 8.23 -1.13
N LEU A 199 -6.61 7.94 -0.43
CA LEU A 199 -6.73 8.13 1.02
C LEU A 199 -5.73 7.29 1.81
N ILE A 200 -5.65 5.96 1.57
CA ILE A 200 -4.68 5.11 2.28
C ILE A 200 -3.23 5.56 1.98
N THR A 201 -2.96 6.06 0.77
CA THR A 201 -1.64 6.57 0.39
C THR A 201 -1.32 7.89 1.08
N ILE A 202 -2.25 8.84 1.13
CA ILE A 202 -2.11 10.12 1.86
C ILE A 202 -1.84 9.87 3.34
N ILE A 203 -2.60 8.98 3.97
CA ILE A 203 -2.41 8.63 5.39
C ILE A 203 -1.04 7.96 5.58
N THR A 204 -0.59 7.11 4.64
CA THR A 204 0.77 6.52 4.67
C THR A 204 1.88 7.58 4.58
N PHE A 205 1.71 8.60 3.73
CA PHE A 205 2.64 9.74 3.72
C PHE A 205 2.60 10.52 5.03
N GLY A 206 1.41 10.73 5.60
CA GLY A 206 1.24 11.34 6.92
C GLY A 206 1.97 10.57 8.01
N GLU A 207 1.91 9.24 7.99
CA GLU A 207 2.67 8.38 8.89
C GLU A 207 4.19 8.53 8.68
N GLY A 208 4.65 8.67 7.45
CA GLY A 208 6.04 9.01 7.15
C GLY A 208 6.49 10.34 7.79
N VAL A 209 5.59 11.34 7.81
CA VAL A 209 5.84 12.62 8.51
C VAL A 209 5.89 12.42 10.03
N VAL A 210 4.98 11.63 10.61
CA VAL A 210 5.03 11.29 12.05
C VAL A 210 6.34 10.57 12.39
N GLY A 211 6.78 9.63 11.55
CA GLY A 211 8.04 8.92 11.73
C GLY A 211 9.30 9.79 11.64
N MET A 212 9.19 11.05 11.20
CA MET A 212 10.30 11.98 11.11
C MET A 212 10.56 12.76 12.42
N THR A 213 9.71 12.61 13.44
CA THR A 213 9.83 13.34 14.71
C THR A 213 11.18 13.15 15.39
N ASP A 214 11.81 11.97 15.22
CA ASP A 214 13.12 11.65 15.82
C ASP A 214 14.25 12.54 15.29
N PHE A 215 14.08 13.15 14.11
CA PHE A 215 15.05 14.08 13.54
C PHE A 215 14.98 15.49 14.17
N PHE A 216 13.88 15.83 14.85
CA PHE A 216 13.70 17.14 15.47
C PHE A 216 14.35 17.19 16.85
N ASP A 217 15.38 18.02 16.98
CA ASP A 217 15.90 18.44 18.28
C ASP A 217 15.49 19.89 18.53
N ALA A 218 14.61 20.12 19.51
CA ALA A 218 14.16 21.47 19.87
C ALA A 218 15.28 22.35 20.46
N LYS A 219 16.39 21.76 20.89
CA LYS A 219 17.52 22.47 21.50
C LYS A 219 18.58 22.90 20.48
N ILE A 220 18.67 22.20 19.36
CA ILE A 220 19.72 22.41 18.35
C ILE A 220 19.06 22.55 16.97
N PHE A 221 19.15 23.75 16.41
CA PHE A 221 18.66 23.98 15.05
C PHE A 221 19.43 23.11 14.05
N SER A 222 18.69 22.31 13.27
CA SER A 222 19.25 21.41 12.26
C SER A 222 18.43 21.51 10.97
N LEU A 223 19.11 21.45 9.83
CA LEU A 223 18.45 21.40 8.52
C LEU A 223 17.95 20.00 8.16
N ARG A 224 18.28 18.96 8.96
CA ARG A 224 17.90 17.57 8.66
C ARG A 224 16.38 17.36 8.57
N PRO A 225 15.55 17.83 9.53
CA PRO A 225 14.10 17.66 9.44
C PRO A 225 13.50 18.37 8.23
N ILE A 226 14.05 19.53 7.87
CA ILE A 226 13.61 20.30 6.70
C ILE A 226 13.87 19.51 5.41
N LEU A 227 15.06 18.91 5.28
CA LEU A 227 15.40 18.09 4.11
C LEU A 227 14.58 16.81 4.03
N VAL A 228 14.38 16.10 5.15
CA VAL A 228 13.54 14.89 5.19
C VAL A 228 12.10 15.23 4.81
N PHE A 229 11.54 16.30 5.40
CA PHE A 229 10.20 16.77 5.07
C PHE A 229 10.09 17.20 3.60
N ALA A 230 11.09 17.88 3.06
CA ALA A 230 11.12 18.25 1.65
C ALA A 230 11.08 17.02 0.73
N VAL A 231 11.84 15.96 1.04
CA VAL A 231 11.78 14.71 0.28
C VAL A 231 10.37 14.10 0.31
N ILE A 232 9.76 13.99 1.49
CA ILE A 232 8.40 13.46 1.64
C ILE A 232 7.39 14.31 0.86
N LEU A 233 7.48 15.63 0.97
CA LEU A 233 6.58 16.57 0.32
C LEU A 233 6.68 16.49 -1.22
N VAL A 234 7.90 16.41 -1.77
CA VAL A 234 8.09 16.31 -3.21
C VAL A 234 7.67 14.92 -3.74
N LEU A 235 7.89 13.84 -2.97
CA LEU A 235 7.37 12.51 -3.30
C LEU A 235 5.83 12.50 -3.34
N PHE A 236 5.21 13.11 -2.33
CA PHE A 236 3.76 13.28 -2.29
C PHE A 236 3.26 14.10 -3.48
N GLY A 237 3.96 15.19 -3.82
CA GLY A 237 3.71 15.98 -5.01
C GLY A 237 3.76 15.14 -6.30
N CYS A 238 4.79 14.30 -6.47
CA CYS A 238 4.88 13.38 -7.61
C CYS A 238 3.67 12.43 -7.68
N TYR A 239 3.27 11.86 -6.54
CA TYR A 239 2.09 10.99 -6.45
C TYR A 239 0.81 11.74 -6.86
N VAL A 240 0.56 12.92 -6.29
CA VAL A 240 -0.62 13.75 -6.59
C VAL A 240 -0.64 14.14 -8.06
N THR A 241 0.47 14.64 -8.62
CA THR A 241 0.54 14.95 -10.05
C THR A 241 0.16 13.74 -10.89
N GLN A 242 0.65 12.56 -10.51
CA GLN A 242 0.39 11.38 -11.32
C GLN A 242 -1.03 10.83 -11.21
N ILE A 243 -1.50 10.60 -9.99
CA ILE A 243 -2.75 9.91 -9.75
C ILE A 243 -3.92 10.89 -9.83
N TYR A 244 -3.81 12.09 -9.24
CA TYR A 244 -4.91 13.03 -9.18
C TYR A 244 -5.08 13.85 -10.46
N TYR A 245 -3.98 14.34 -11.06
CA TYR A 245 -4.06 15.25 -12.21
C TYR A 245 -3.94 14.57 -13.58
N LEU A 246 -3.11 13.54 -13.70
CA LEU A 246 -2.85 12.88 -14.99
C LEU A 246 -3.81 11.72 -15.27
N CYS A 247 -4.22 10.95 -14.25
CA CYS A 247 -5.19 9.87 -14.41
C CYS A 247 -6.63 10.35 -14.62
N ASN A 248 -7.39 9.60 -15.42
CA ASN A 248 -8.82 9.79 -15.62
C ASN A 248 -9.63 8.89 -14.67
N HIS A 249 -10.21 9.49 -13.63
CA HIS A 249 -11.00 8.80 -12.62
C HIS A 249 -12.40 8.36 -13.10
N HIS A 250 -12.91 8.88 -14.22
CA HIS A 250 -14.29 8.64 -14.67
C HIS A 250 -14.41 7.51 -15.71
N ARG A 251 -13.58 6.45 -15.58
CA ARG A 251 -13.56 5.30 -16.50
C ARG A 251 -14.18 4.04 -15.91
N THR A 252 -14.60 3.11 -16.77
CA THR A 252 -15.02 1.75 -16.36
C THR A 252 -13.86 0.77 -16.55
N ASP A 253 -13.25 0.31 -15.46
CA ASP A 253 -12.12 -0.61 -15.48
C ASP A 253 -12.24 -1.64 -14.34
N ARG A 254 -11.57 -2.80 -14.47
CA ARG A 254 -11.45 -3.77 -13.35
C ARG A 254 -10.47 -3.31 -12.28
N ALA A 255 -9.64 -2.31 -12.58
CA ALA A 255 -8.69 -1.66 -11.68
C ALA A 255 -7.65 -2.58 -11.04
N LEU A 256 -7.45 -3.82 -11.54
CA LEU A 256 -6.46 -4.76 -10.97
C LEU A 256 -5.07 -4.13 -10.88
N ARG A 257 -4.62 -3.46 -11.95
CA ARG A 257 -3.30 -2.81 -11.96
C ARG A 257 -3.22 -1.66 -10.96
N LEU A 258 -4.30 -0.87 -10.83
CA LEU A 258 -4.39 0.18 -9.82
C LEU A 258 -4.23 -0.40 -8.42
N MET A 259 -4.93 -1.51 -8.12
CA MET A 259 -4.88 -2.14 -6.80
C MET A 259 -3.47 -2.60 -6.41
N PHE A 260 -2.82 -3.37 -7.29
CA PHE A 260 -1.49 -3.92 -6.97
C PHE A 260 -0.37 -2.88 -7.06
N SER A 261 -0.45 -1.90 -7.97
CA SER A 261 0.53 -0.82 -7.99
C SER A 261 0.50 -0.02 -6.68
N HIS A 262 -0.68 0.23 -6.10
CA HIS A 262 -0.78 0.93 -4.83
C HIS A 262 -0.21 0.14 -3.65
N TYR A 263 -0.22 -1.20 -3.69
CA TYR A 263 0.47 -1.98 -2.67
C TYR A 263 1.97 -1.66 -2.67
N PHE A 264 2.57 -1.64 -3.86
CA PHE A 264 3.97 -1.30 -4.00
C PHE A 264 4.25 0.16 -3.68
N ILE A 265 3.33 1.09 -3.98
CA ILE A 265 3.43 2.49 -3.55
C ILE A 265 3.47 2.56 -2.02
N VAL A 266 2.49 1.99 -1.32
CA VAL A 266 2.44 2.01 0.16
C VAL A 266 3.68 1.35 0.76
N ILE A 267 4.10 0.18 0.26
CA ILE A 267 5.32 -0.50 0.71
C ILE A 267 6.55 0.38 0.47
N SER A 268 6.68 0.99 -0.70
CA SER A 268 7.82 1.85 -1.02
C SER A 268 7.91 3.10 -0.13
N VAL A 269 6.78 3.75 0.16
CA VAL A 269 6.73 4.90 1.08
C VAL A 269 7.17 4.47 2.48
N ASN A 270 6.69 3.33 2.96
CA ASN A 270 7.12 2.81 4.26
C ASN A 270 8.62 2.45 4.28
N LEU A 271 9.15 1.84 3.22
CA LEU A 271 10.58 1.55 3.12
C LEU A 271 11.44 2.82 3.08
N ILE A 272 10.93 3.92 2.49
CA ILE A 272 11.59 5.23 2.53
C ILE A 272 11.61 5.75 3.98
N THR A 273 10.50 5.65 4.72
CA THR A 273 10.44 6.00 6.16
C THR A 273 11.42 5.19 7.00
N VAL A 274 11.53 3.89 6.75
CA VAL A 274 12.52 3.01 7.40
C VAL A 274 13.95 3.44 7.03
N GLY A 275 14.18 3.78 5.76
CA GLY A 275 15.44 4.34 5.28
C GLY A 275 15.84 5.61 6.02
N PHE A 276 14.90 6.51 6.32
CA PHE A 276 15.16 7.67 7.17
C PHE A 276 15.57 7.25 8.58
N LYS A 277 14.81 6.37 9.25
CA LYS A 277 15.18 5.88 10.61
C LYS A 277 16.60 5.29 10.65
N PHE A 278 16.98 4.53 9.62
CA PHE A 278 18.34 3.99 9.50
C PHE A 278 19.39 5.02 9.13
N LEU A 279 19.02 6.14 8.53
CA LEU A 279 19.96 7.23 8.29
C LEU A 279 20.36 7.91 9.61
N ASP A 280 19.46 7.97 10.58
CA ASP A 280 19.76 8.55 11.90
C ASP A 280 20.40 7.53 12.86
N ASN A 281 20.05 6.25 12.73
CA ASN A 281 20.66 5.18 13.52
C ASN A 281 22.14 4.96 13.15
N ARG A 282 23.04 4.99 14.17
CA ARG A 282 24.48 4.78 14.00
C ARG A 282 24.89 3.34 13.71
N GLU A 283 24.07 2.37 14.09
CA GLU A 283 24.35 0.95 13.90
C GLU A 283 24.07 0.50 12.48
N ALA A 284 23.18 1.21 11.76
CA ALA A 284 22.86 0.92 10.37
C ALA A 284 24.02 1.27 9.42
N GLY A 285 24.35 0.35 8.53
CA GLY A 285 25.38 0.55 7.53
C GLY A 285 24.95 1.59 6.49
N ARG A 286 25.74 2.64 6.29
CA ARG A 286 25.43 3.73 5.32
C ARG A 286 25.21 3.22 3.90
N MET A 287 25.96 2.19 3.48
CA MET A 287 25.79 1.56 2.17
C MET A 287 24.44 0.85 2.06
N PHE A 288 24.05 0.13 3.11
CA PHE A 288 22.77 -0.58 3.14
C PHE A 288 21.59 0.40 3.11
N THR A 289 21.63 1.46 3.92
CA THR A 289 20.61 2.52 3.91
C THR A 289 20.48 3.17 2.53
N MET A 290 21.60 3.42 1.85
CA MET A 290 21.61 3.95 0.48
C MET A 290 20.93 3.01 -0.51
N VAL A 291 21.30 1.72 -0.49
CA VAL A 291 20.71 0.71 -1.38
C VAL A 291 19.21 0.55 -1.11
N LEU A 292 18.80 0.50 0.16
CA LEU A 292 17.41 0.40 0.57
C LEU A 292 16.59 1.59 0.07
N MET A 293 17.05 2.82 0.31
CA MET A 293 16.33 4.02 -0.14
C MET A 293 16.28 4.13 -1.66
N THR A 294 17.37 3.81 -2.35
CA THR A 294 17.39 3.83 -3.82
C THR A 294 16.43 2.79 -4.39
N ALA A 295 16.42 1.57 -3.86
CA ALA A 295 15.49 0.52 -4.26
C ALA A 295 14.03 0.91 -3.97
N ALA A 296 13.76 1.53 -2.83
CA ALA A 296 12.42 2.02 -2.48
C ALA A 296 11.96 3.14 -3.41
N LEU A 297 12.82 4.09 -3.79
CA LEU A 297 12.50 5.13 -4.79
C LEU A 297 12.22 4.54 -6.17
N ILE A 298 13.04 3.58 -6.62
CA ILE A 298 12.80 2.88 -7.89
C ILE A 298 11.45 2.17 -7.86
N LEU A 299 11.14 1.46 -6.76
CA LEU A 299 9.85 0.79 -6.57
C LEU A 299 8.70 1.79 -6.59
N PHE A 300 8.83 2.93 -5.91
CA PHE A 300 7.84 3.99 -5.88
C PHE A 300 7.52 4.51 -7.29
N PHE A 301 8.53 4.99 -8.03
CA PHE A 301 8.31 5.55 -9.36
C PHE A 301 7.85 4.51 -10.38
N ALA A 302 8.38 3.29 -10.34
CA ALA A 302 7.91 2.20 -11.20
C ALA A 302 6.42 1.90 -10.95
N SER A 303 5.99 1.88 -9.69
CA SER A 303 4.61 1.61 -9.31
C SER A 303 3.67 2.75 -9.68
N VAL A 304 4.10 3.99 -9.49
CA VAL A 304 3.37 5.20 -9.90
C VAL A 304 3.21 5.24 -11.43
N PHE A 305 4.26 4.95 -12.19
CA PHE A 305 4.20 4.92 -13.66
C PHE A 305 3.45 3.73 -14.24
N ALA A 306 3.31 2.62 -13.50
CA ALA A 306 2.45 1.51 -13.93
C ALA A 306 0.99 1.95 -14.12
N ASN A 307 0.57 3.00 -13.41
CA ASN A 307 -0.76 3.62 -13.52
C ASN A 307 -0.89 4.57 -14.71
N SER A 308 0.14 4.76 -15.54
CA SER A 308 0.06 5.59 -16.75
C SER A 308 -0.97 5.16 -17.77
N VAL A 309 -1.38 3.89 -17.75
CA VAL A 309 -2.49 3.39 -18.57
C VAL A 309 -3.84 4.01 -18.17
N TYR A 310 -3.91 4.60 -16.99
CA TYR A 310 -5.09 5.31 -16.50
C TYR A 310 -5.14 6.78 -16.88
N TYR A 311 -4.15 7.32 -17.60
CA TYR A 311 -4.16 8.72 -18.01
C TYR A 311 -5.37 9.14 -18.84
N HIS A 312 -5.68 10.45 -18.78
CA HIS A 312 -6.50 11.08 -19.82
C HIS A 312 -5.83 10.92 -21.19
N ASP A 313 -6.63 10.80 -22.26
CA ASP A 313 -6.14 10.50 -23.62
C ASP A 313 -5.10 11.52 -24.15
N ARG A 314 -5.12 12.75 -23.63
CA ARG A 314 -4.14 13.82 -23.93
C ARG A 314 -2.75 13.61 -23.34
N PHE A 315 -2.62 12.72 -22.35
CA PHE A 315 -1.35 12.40 -21.73
C PHE A 315 -0.94 10.98 -22.08
N SER A 316 0.34 10.79 -22.39
CA SER A 316 0.94 9.46 -22.54
C SER A 316 2.29 9.43 -21.85
N LEU A 317 2.68 8.29 -21.30
CA LEU A 317 4.03 8.10 -20.76
C LEU A 317 4.97 7.72 -21.90
N THR A 318 5.89 8.62 -22.25
CA THR A 318 6.84 8.41 -23.35
C THR A 318 8.16 7.82 -22.83
N VAL A 319 8.96 7.28 -23.75
CA VAL A 319 10.30 6.77 -23.43
C VAL A 319 11.21 7.89 -22.88
N VAL A 320 11.00 9.13 -23.33
CA VAL A 320 11.77 10.30 -22.86
C VAL A 320 11.49 10.55 -21.37
N ASP A 321 10.24 10.46 -20.94
CA ASP A 321 9.88 10.65 -19.53
C ASP A 321 10.51 9.58 -18.64
N VAL A 322 10.49 8.33 -19.11
CA VAL A 322 11.14 7.22 -18.39
C VAL A 322 12.65 7.42 -18.34
N ALA A 323 13.28 7.85 -19.44
CA ALA A 323 14.71 8.14 -19.48
C ALA A 323 15.09 9.30 -18.53
N LEU A 324 14.28 10.37 -18.48
CA LEU A 324 14.47 11.48 -17.54
C LEU A 324 14.31 11.03 -16.08
N SER A 325 13.28 10.21 -15.80
CA SER A 325 13.08 9.64 -14.47
C SER A 325 14.28 8.80 -14.04
N VAL A 326 14.70 7.84 -14.87
CA VAL A 326 15.87 6.98 -14.60
C VAL A 326 17.13 7.83 -14.45
N GLY A 327 17.34 8.82 -15.32
CA GLY A 327 18.46 9.75 -15.24
C GLY A 327 18.49 10.48 -13.90
N SER A 328 17.36 11.02 -13.44
CA SER A 328 17.28 11.70 -12.14
C SER A 328 17.49 10.77 -10.94
N LEU A 329 16.98 9.54 -11.00
CA LEU A 329 17.21 8.52 -9.98
C LEU A 329 18.70 8.14 -9.90
N VAL A 330 19.34 7.92 -11.05
CA VAL A 330 20.77 7.57 -11.14
C VAL A 330 21.66 8.71 -10.64
N THR A 331 21.38 9.97 -11.03
CA THR A 331 22.16 11.11 -10.55
C THR A 331 22.02 11.33 -9.05
N GLY A 332 20.80 11.21 -8.51
CA GLY A 332 20.59 11.31 -7.07
C GLY A 332 21.21 10.16 -6.28
N ALA A 333 21.13 8.92 -6.79
CA ALA A 333 21.78 7.76 -6.17
C ALA A 333 23.32 7.88 -6.19
N ALA A 334 23.89 8.36 -7.30
CA ALA A 334 25.32 8.64 -7.40
C ALA A 334 25.77 9.71 -6.40
N ALA A 335 25.02 10.82 -6.28
CA ALA A 335 25.28 11.85 -5.28
C ALA A 335 25.18 11.29 -3.85
N ALA A 336 24.14 10.51 -3.55
CA ALA A 336 23.96 9.88 -2.24
C ALA A 336 25.10 8.90 -1.92
N TYR A 337 25.62 8.17 -2.91
CA TYR A 337 26.76 7.26 -2.74
C TYR A 337 28.08 8.00 -2.51
N MET A 338 28.34 9.07 -3.28
CA MET A 338 29.54 9.90 -3.15
C MET A 338 29.61 10.57 -1.78
N PHE A 339 28.48 11.10 -1.31
CA PHE A 339 28.38 11.81 -0.03
C PHE A 339 27.80 10.97 1.11
N ARG A 340 27.83 9.63 1.02
CA ARG A 340 27.20 8.71 1.99
C ARG A 340 27.64 8.89 3.45
N ASN A 341 28.84 9.45 3.67
CA ASN A 341 29.39 9.70 5.00
C ASN A 341 28.81 10.98 5.64
N SER A 342 28.21 11.86 4.84
CA SER A 342 27.52 13.07 5.30
C SER A 342 26.01 12.89 5.15
N ILE A 343 25.28 12.95 6.27
CA ILE A 343 23.81 12.87 6.28
C ILE A 343 23.20 13.93 5.34
N TYR A 344 23.76 15.14 5.31
CA TYR A 344 23.27 16.21 4.44
C TYR A 344 23.48 15.88 2.96
N GLY A 345 24.68 15.43 2.58
CA GLY A 345 24.96 15.08 1.19
C GLY A 345 24.13 13.89 0.71
N PHE A 346 23.88 12.93 1.60
CA PHE A 346 22.95 11.83 1.34
C PHE A 346 21.52 12.35 1.07
N LEU A 347 20.96 13.16 1.98
CA LEU A 347 19.60 13.71 1.83
C LEU A 347 19.47 14.61 0.59
N ILE A 348 20.49 15.40 0.27
CA ILE A 348 20.51 16.22 -0.95
C ILE A 348 20.48 15.32 -2.20
N GLY A 349 21.25 14.22 -2.22
CA GLY A 349 21.21 13.27 -3.33
C GLY A 349 19.81 12.68 -3.56
N ILE A 350 19.13 12.29 -2.47
CA ILE A 350 17.74 11.82 -2.53
C ILE A 350 16.80 12.93 -3.02
N LEU A 351 16.94 14.15 -2.52
CA LEU A 351 16.11 15.28 -2.93
C LEU A 351 16.28 15.59 -4.42
N VAL A 352 17.51 15.52 -4.96
CA VAL A 352 17.77 15.70 -6.41
C VAL A 352 17.03 14.66 -7.24
N ALA A 353 17.03 13.39 -6.82
CA ALA A 353 16.30 12.33 -7.52
C ALA A 353 14.78 12.59 -7.56
N VAL A 354 14.21 12.97 -6.42
CA VAL A 354 12.76 13.19 -6.32
C VAL A 354 12.35 14.49 -7.03
N SER A 355 13.10 15.58 -6.85
CA SER A 355 12.82 16.86 -7.50
C SER A 355 12.96 16.80 -9.03
N GLY A 356 13.92 16.03 -9.55
CA GLY A 356 14.04 15.81 -11.00
C GLY A 356 12.80 15.14 -11.59
N ASN A 357 12.29 14.10 -10.93
CA ASN A 357 11.03 13.46 -11.31
C ASN A 357 9.83 14.41 -11.20
N PHE A 358 9.75 15.18 -10.12
CA PHE A 358 8.66 16.14 -9.90
C PHE A 358 8.62 17.22 -10.99
N GLY A 359 9.78 17.79 -11.34
CA GLY A 359 9.89 18.77 -12.42
C GLY A 359 9.41 18.22 -13.76
N MET A 360 9.80 16.99 -14.09
CA MET A 360 9.36 16.29 -15.31
C MET A 360 7.83 16.06 -15.31
N LEU A 361 7.24 15.64 -14.19
CA LEU A 361 5.79 15.44 -14.08
C LEU A 361 4.99 16.75 -14.18
N ILE A 362 5.47 17.82 -13.55
CA ILE A 362 4.83 19.14 -13.66
C ILE A 362 4.91 19.65 -15.10
N TYR A 363 6.06 19.50 -15.75
CA TYR A 363 6.22 19.92 -17.15
C TYR A 363 5.19 19.22 -18.04
N LYS A 364 5.05 17.89 -17.88
CA LYS A 364 4.04 17.11 -18.60
C LYS A 364 2.62 17.57 -18.35
N TYR A 365 2.26 17.81 -17.10
CA TYR A 365 0.92 18.30 -16.75
C TYR A 365 0.61 19.64 -17.44
N LYS A 366 1.58 20.57 -17.44
CA LYS A 366 1.44 21.88 -18.10
C LYS A 366 1.34 21.76 -19.61
N ASP A 367 2.21 20.97 -20.23
CA ASP A 367 2.24 20.77 -21.69
C ASP A 367 0.89 20.26 -22.22
N GLY A 368 0.34 19.21 -21.61
CA GLY A 368 -0.97 18.70 -22.01
C GLY A 368 -2.17 19.56 -21.57
N ALA A 369 -1.99 20.55 -20.69
CA ALA A 369 -3.03 21.53 -20.36
C ALA A 369 -3.13 22.65 -21.41
N VAL A 370 -1.99 23.07 -21.99
CA VAL A 370 -1.94 24.13 -23.01
C VAL A 370 -2.65 23.71 -24.30
N HIS A 371 -2.54 22.44 -24.70
CA HIS A 371 -3.23 21.91 -25.89
C HIS A 371 -4.77 21.78 -25.76
N ASN A 372 -5.34 22.18 -24.62
CA ASN A 372 -6.78 22.16 -24.37
C ASN A 372 -7.45 23.54 -24.55
N GLU A 373 -6.69 24.63 -24.67
CA GLU A 373 -7.24 25.98 -24.91
C GLU A 373 -7.38 26.33 -26.40
N GLU A 374 -6.89 25.47 -27.31
CA GLU A 374 -6.93 25.67 -28.77
C GLU A 374 -8.10 24.94 -29.49
N PHE A 375 -9.06 24.36 -28.75
CA PHE A 375 -10.23 23.67 -29.33
C PHE A 375 -11.57 24.14 -28.77
#